data_AF-A0A4U7EXA2-F1
#
_entry.id   AF-A0A4U7EXA2-F1
#
_cell.length_a   1.000
_cell.length_b   1.000
_cell.length_c   1.000
_cell.angle_alpha   90.00
_cell.angle_beta   90.00
_cell.angle_gamma   90.00
#
_symmetry.space_group_name_H-M   'P 1'
#
loop_
_entity.id
_entity.type
_entity.pdbx_description
1 polymer ?
#
loop_
_entity_poly.entity_id
_entity_poly.type
_entity_poly.pdbx_seq_one_letter_code
_entity_poly.pdbx_strand_id
1 'polypeptide(L)' 'FPPEKRLEAPNYRLIKAGIATIPDMETLRECVAYENAHQNRTQILRRLQWKAEELREDEE' A
#
# COMPACT_ATOMS: atom_id res chain seq x y z
N PHE A 1 8.09 4.44 7.40
CA PHE A 1 7.87 2.98 7.54
C PHE A 1 8.26 2.33 6.22
N PRO A 2 9.05 1.24 6.20
CA PRO A 2 9.40 0.58 4.95
C PRO A 2 8.24 -0.27 4.40
N PRO A 3 8.19 -0.53 3.09
CA PRO A 3 7.13 -1.32 2.45
C PRO A 3 7.05 -2.75 2.99
N GLU A 4 8.19 -3.39 3.26
CA GLU A 4 8.31 -4.73 3.88
C GLU A 4 7.46 -4.85 5.14
N LYS A 5 7.65 -3.95 6.10
CA LYS A 5 6.94 -3.97 7.39
C LYS A 5 5.42 -3.80 7.25
N ARG A 6 4.96 -3.17 6.17
CA ARG A 6 3.52 -2.98 5.89
C ARG A 6 2.92 -4.16 5.16
N LEU A 7 3.65 -4.76 4.22
CA LEU A 7 3.12 -5.72 3.26
C LEU A 7 3.40 -7.19 3.62
N GLU A 8 4.38 -7.47 4.47
CA GLU A 8 4.72 -8.82 4.94
C GLU A 8 3.97 -9.23 6.20
N ALA A 9 3.03 -8.40 6.70
CA ALA A 9 2.26 -8.76 7.87
C ALA A 9 1.47 -10.07 7.63
N PRO A 10 1.49 -11.04 8.57
CA PRO A 10 0.86 -12.35 8.37
C PRO A 10 -0.67 -12.29 8.28
N ASN A 11 -1.27 -11.15 8.62
CA ASN A 11 -2.70 -10.93 8.61
C ASN A 11 -3.08 -9.85 7.59
N TYR A 12 -3.97 -10.20 6.66
CA TYR A 12 -4.50 -9.29 5.65
C TYR A 12 -5.11 -8.01 6.25
N ARG A 13 -5.73 -8.08 7.43
CA ARG A 13 -6.28 -6.89 8.12
C ARG A 13 -5.19 -5.91 8.53
N LEU A 14 -4.03 -6.41 8.96
CA LEU A 14 -2.88 -5.57 9.34
C LEU A 14 -2.24 -4.93 8.10
N ILE A 15 -2.15 -5.67 6.98
CA ILE A 15 -1.70 -5.09 5.71
C ILE A 15 -2.63 -3.97 5.28
N LYS A 16 -3.96 -4.18 5.33
CA LYS A 16 -4.95 -3.16 4.98
C LYS A 16 -4.82 -1.90 5.85
N ALA A 17 -4.62 -2.07 7.15
CA ALA A 17 -4.37 -0.96 8.07
C ALA A 17 -3.05 -0.23 7.73
N GLY A 18 -1.97 -0.98 7.47
CA GLY A 18 -0.69 -0.42 7.06
C GLY A 18 -0.79 0.42 5.78
N ILE A 19 -1.54 -0.05 4.78
CA ILE A 19 -1.80 0.71 3.55
C ILE A 19 -2.62 1.98 3.84
N ALA A 20 -3.66 1.89 4.67
CA ALA A 20 -4.50 3.05 4.99
C ALA A 20 -3.72 4.18 5.67
N THR A 21 -2.67 3.84 6.44
CA THR A 21 -1.79 4.80 7.13
C THR A 21 -0.68 5.38 6.24
N ILE A 22 -0.65 5.06 4.95
CA ILE A 22 0.33 5.65 4.02
C ILE A 22 0.04 7.16 3.89
N PRO A 23 1.00 8.05 4.20
CA PRO A 23 0.75 9.48 4.25
C PRO A 23 0.90 10.19 2.91
N ASP A 24 1.58 9.59 1.94
CA ASP A 24 1.94 10.25 0.68
C ASP A 24 2.08 9.27 -0.49
N MET A 25 2.07 9.81 -1.70
CA MET A 25 2.15 9.03 -2.95
C MET A 25 3.54 8.43 -3.20
N GLU A 26 4.62 8.98 -2.64
CA GLU A 26 5.97 8.42 -2.78
C GLU A 26 6.07 7.08 -2.07
N THR A 27 5.70 7.06 -0.80
CA THR A 27 5.60 5.87 0.05
C THR A 27 4.68 4.81 -0.57
N LEU A 28 3.58 5.24 -1.19
CA LEU A 28 2.65 4.33 -1.86
C LEU A 28 3.28 3.65 -3.07
N ARG A 29 4.04 4.40 -3.89
CA ARG A 29 4.77 3.86 -5.04
C ARG A 29 5.84 2.85 -4.62
N GLU A 30 6.56 3.11 -3.52
CA GLU A 30 7.50 2.13 -2.96
C GLU A 30 6.79 0.82 -2.56
N CYS A 31 5.61 0.91 -1.93
CA CYS A 31 4.80 -0.25 -1.59
C CYS A 31 4.35 -1.03 -2.83
N VAL A 32 3.96 -0.33 -3.90
CA VAL A 32 3.58 -0.95 -5.18
C VAL A 32 4.78 -1.64 -5.83
N ALA A 33 5.94 -0.98 -5.90
CA ALA A 33 7.15 -1.56 -6.48
C ALA A 33 7.60 -2.80 -5.70
N TYR A 34 7.58 -2.72 -4.37
CA TYR A 34 7.89 -3.84 -3.49
C TYR A 34 6.94 -5.02 -3.73
N GLU A 35 5.63 -4.79 -3.73
CA GLU A 35 4.63 -5.84 -3.96
C GLU A 35 4.80 -6.50 -5.32
N ASN A 36 5.04 -5.72 -6.38
CA ASN A 36 5.28 -6.23 -7.73
C ASN A 36 6.54 -7.11 -7.82
N ALA A 37 7.58 -6.81 -7.06
CA ALA A 37 8.83 -7.56 -7.05
C ALA A 37 8.79 -8.85 -6.19
N HIS A 38 7.84 -8.97 -5.27
CA HIS A 38 7.78 -10.07 -4.30
C HIS A 38 6.70 -11.09 -4.62
N GLN A 39 5.47 -10.87 -4.14
CA GLN A 39 4.37 -11.84 -4.23
C GLN A 39 3.33 -11.44 -5.28
N ASN A 40 3.37 -10.20 -5.76
CA ASN A 40 2.48 -9.65 -6.78
C ASN A 40 0.99 -9.95 -6.51
N ARG A 41 0.56 -9.77 -5.25
CA ARG A 41 -0.79 -10.13 -4.81
C ARG A 41 -1.77 -9.08 -5.31
N THR A 42 -2.64 -9.48 -6.24
CA THR A 42 -3.62 -8.57 -6.88
C THR A 42 -4.54 -7.87 -5.87
N GLN A 43 -4.90 -8.54 -4.77
CA GLN A 43 -5.75 -7.96 -3.72
C GLN A 43 -5.05 -6.82 -2.96
N ILE A 44 -3.73 -6.90 -2.81
CA ILE A 44 -2.91 -5.87 -2.17
C ILE A 44 -2.71 -4.69 -3.12
N LEU A 45 -2.38 -4.97 -4.38
CA LEU A 45 -2.25 -3.94 -5.42
C LEU A 45 -3.54 -3.14 -5.61
N ARG A 46 -4.71 -3.81 -5.62
CA ARG A 46 -6.00 -3.10 -5.66
C ARG A 46 -6.19 -2.17 -4.45
N ARG A 47 -5.76 -2.59 -3.27
CA ARG A 47 -5.90 -1.75 -2.06
C ARG A 47 -4.94 -0.56 -2.08
N LEU A 48 -3.74 -0.74 -2.62
CA LEU A 48 -2.78 0.35 -2.89
C LEU A 48 -3.34 1.33 -3.92
N GLN A 49 -4.00 0.84 -4.97
CA GLN A 49 -4.67 1.70 -5.96
C GLN A 49 -5.74 2.57 -5.30
N TRP A 50 -6.64 1.98 -4.50
CA TRP A 50 -7.66 2.76 -3.78
C TRP A 50 -7.05 3.83 -2.87
N LYS A 51 -5.98 3.51 -2.15
CA LYS A 51 -5.31 4.51 -1.31
C LYS A 51 -4.67 5.63 -2.14
N ALA A 52 -4.23 5.34 -3.37
CA ALA A 52 -3.72 6.35 -4.29
C ALA A 52 -4.82 7.29 -4.80
N GLU A 53 -6.04 6.78 -4.97
CA GLU A 53 -7.21 7.59 -5.31
C GLU A 53 -7.59 8.48 -4.14
N GLU A 54 -7.70 7.92 -2.92
CA GLU A 54 -7.97 8.70 -1.70
C GLU A 54 -6.97 9.85 -1.52
N LEU A 55 -5.67 9.58 -1.67
CA LEU A 55 -4.63 10.61 -1.53
C LEU A 55 -4.69 11.71 -2.60
N ARG A 56 -5.24 11.41 -3.79
CA ARG A 56 -5.44 12.41 -4.85
C ARG A 56 -6.68 13.26 -4.59
N GLU A 57 -7.72 12.67 -4.02
CA GLU A 57 -8.93 13.38 -3.61
C GLU A 57 -8.68 14.28 -2.39
N ASP A 58 -7.84 13.86 -1.43
CA ASP A 58 -7.47 14.66 -0.25
C ASP A 58 -6.60 15.90 -0.60
N GLU A 59 -6.00 15.95 -1.80
CA GLU A 59 -5.18 17.07 -2.27
C GLU A 59 -6.01 18.15 -3.03
N GLU A 60 -7.30 17.91 -3.25
CA GLU A 60 -8.28 18.82 -3.90
C GLU A 60 -9.17 19.56 -2.87
#